data_AF-A0A8I0GSK6-F1
#
_entry.id   AF-A0A8I0GSK6-F1
#
_cell.length_a   1.000
_cell.length_b   1.000
_cell.length_c   1.000
_cell.angle_alpha   90.00
_cell.angle_beta   90.00
_cell.angle_gamma   90.00
#
_symmetry.space_group_name_H-M   'P 1'
#
loop_
_entity.id
_entity.type
_entity.pdbx_description
1 polymer ?
#
loop_
_entity_poly.entity_id
_entity_poly.type
_entity_poly.pdbx_seq_one_letter_code
_entity_poly.pdbx_strand_id
1 'polypeptide(L)' 'MARAINTPLEVKLYDALKRISQYEQPERLIKNAERVYGIPGEEALEYAYENVLGEAKRAIKGVRIRRHGGQL' A
#
# COMPACT_ATOMS: atom_id res chain seq x y z
N MET A 1 -1.72 16.51 26.53
CA MET A 1 -1.21 16.30 25.16
C MET A 1 -2.38 16.42 24.20
N ALA A 2 -2.37 17.40 23.29
CA ALA A 2 -3.44 17.56 22.31
C ALA A 2 -3.34 16.44 21.26
N ARG A 3 -4.45 15.75 20.99
CA ARG A 3 -4.54 14.74 19.92
C ARG A 3 -4.51 15.49 18.58
N ALA A 4 -3.58 15.18 17.70
CA ALA A 4 -3.58 15.75 16.35
C ALA A 4 -4.90 15.40 15.66
N ILE A 5 -5.63 16.41 15.19
CA ILE A 5 -6.82 16.22 14.36
C ILE A 5 -6.31 16.09 12.93
N ASN A 6 -6.25 14.85 12.43
CA ASN A 6 -5.88 14.59 11.04
C ASN A 6 -7.01 15.05 10.11
N THR A 7 -6.64 15.68 9.00
CA THR A 7 -7.55 16.01 7.92
C THR A 7 -8.13 14.73 7.29
N PRO A 8 -9.30 14.78 6.62
CA PRO A 8 -9.85 13.62 5.92
C PRO A 8 -8.89 13.01 4.89
N LEU A 9 -8.07 13.85 4.24
CA LEU A 9 -7.05 13.38 3.30
C LEU A 9 -5.93 12.63 4.02
N GLU A 10 -5.40 13.15 5.14
CA GLU A 10 -4.36 12.48 5.93
C GLU A 10 -4.86 11.13 6.46
N VAL A 11 -6.10 11.05 6.93
CA VAL A 11 -6.71 9.77 7.35
C VAL A 11 -6.78 8.80 6.19
N LYS A 12 -7.28 9.24 5.02
CA LYS A 12 -7.38 8.39 3.81
C LYS A 12 -6.01 7.83 3.39
N LEU A 13 -4.98 8.68 3.38
CA LEU A 13 -3.62 8.28 2.99
C LEU A 13 -2.99 7.36 4.05
N TYR A 14 -3.17 7.68 5.33
CA TYR A 14 -2.70 6.86 6.43
C TYR A 14 -3.32 5.45 6.40
N ASP A 15 -4.63 5.34 6.15
CA ASP A 15 -5.29 4.04 6.07
C ASP A 15 -4.78 3.17 4.92
N ALA A 16 -4.45 3.78 3.78
CA ALA A 16 -3.84 3.06 2.66
C ALA A 16 -2.43 2.57 3.02
N LEU A 17 -1.59 3.45 3.60
CA LEU A 17 -0.26 3.09 4.06
C LEU A 17 -0.30 2.01 5.14
N LYS A 18 -1.27 2.10 6.06
CA LYS A 18 -1.48 1.09 7.09
C LYS A 18 -1.81 -0.26 6.46
N ARG A 19 -2.72 -0.33 5.48
CA ARG A 19 -2.99 -1.60 4.76
C ARG A 19 -1.76 -2.14 4.04
N ILE A 20 -1.03 -1.27 3.33
CA ILE A 20 0.20 -1.66 2.63
C ILE A 20 1.26 -2.20 3.61
N SER A 21 1.37 -1.61 4.81
CA SER A 21 2.33 -2.05 5.82
C SER A 21 2.06 -3.45 6.40
N GLN A 22 0.90 -4.04 6.14
CA GLN A 22 0.56 -5.39 6.61
C GLN A 22 1.02 -6.50 5.66
N TYR A 23 1.47 -6.17 4.44
CA TYR A 23 2.02 -7.19 3.53
C TYR A 23 3.34 -7.73 4.05
N GLU A 24 3.58 -9.02 3.81
CA GLU A 24 4.83 -9.67 4.16
C GLU A 24 5.99 -9.19 3.28
N GLN A 25 7.22 -9.33 3.80
CA GLN A 25 8.42 -9.18 2.98
C GLN A 25 8.44 -10.24 1.86
N PRO A 26 8.94 -9.93 0.66
CA PRO A 26 8.89 -10.83 -0.50
C PRO A 26 9.42 -12.24 -0.21
N GLU A 27 10.55 -12.36 0.47
CA GLU A 27 11.17 -13.65 0.77
C GLU A 27 10.30 -14.51 1.70
N ARG A 28 9.62 -13.86 2.65
CA ARG A 28 8.72 -14.54 3.58
C ARG A 28 7.43 -14.98 2.89
N LEU A 29 6.89 -14.12 2.02
CA LEU A 29 5.70 -14.41 1.24
C LEU A 29 5.94 -15.60 0.33
N ILE A 30 7.02 -15.58 -0.46
CA ILE A 30 7.39 -16.67 -1.38
C ILE A 30 7.50 -18.00 -0.62
N LYS A 31 8.20 -18.00 0.52
CA LYS A 31 8.43 -19.22 1.33
C LYS A 31 7.15 -19.80 1.92
N ASN A 32 6.17 -18.96 2.26
CA ASN A 32 4.96 -19.38 2.96
C ASN A 32 3.75 -19.55 2.03
N ALA A 33 3.80 -19.06 0.80
CA ALA A 33 2.66 -18.92 -0.09
C ALA A 33 1.90 -20.24 -0.31
N GLU A 34 2.59 -21.31 -0.67
CA GLU A 34 1.95 -22.61 -0.94
C GLU A 34 1.22 -23.15 0.30
N ARG A 35 1.81 -22.96 1.49
CA ARG A 35 1.22 -23.43 2.75
C ARG A 35 0.03 -22.60 3.20
N VAL A 36 0.07 -21.28 3.01
CA VAL A 36 -0.94 -20.35 3.54
C VAL A 36 -2.08 -20.12 2.55
N TYR A 37 -1.75 -20.01 1.27
CA TYR A 37 -2.67 -19.61 0.20
C TYR A 37 -2.90 -20.70 -0.85
N GLY A 38 -2.11 -21.78 -0.85
CA GLY A 38 -2.25 -22.86 -1.83
C GLY A 38 -1.78 -22.49 -3.24
N ILE A 39 -0.98 -21.43 -3.38
CA ILE A 39 -0.46 -20.95 -4.66
C ILE A 39 1.07 -20.84 -4.63
N PRO A 40 1.75 -20.93 -5.79
CA PRO A 40 3.19 -20.72 -5.89
C PRO A 40 3.63 -19.36 -5.34
N GLY A 41 4.85 -19.32 -4.80
CA GLY A 41 5.41 -18.11 -4.20
C GLY A 41 5.51 -16.91 -5.13
N GLU A 42 5.84 -17.15 -6.40
CA GLU A 42 5.92 -16.10 -7.43
C GLU A 42 4.54 -15.50 -7.73
N GLU A 43 3.52 -16.34 -7.90
CA GLU A 43 2.13 -15.91 -8.12
C GLU A 43 1.59 -15.11 -6.93
N ALA A 44 1.89 -15.54 -5.70
CA ALA A 44 1.54 -14.79 -4.50
C ALA A 44 2.21 -13.40 -4.45
N LEU A 45 3.46 -13.30 -4.89
CA LEU A 45 4.20 -12.04 -4.95
C LEU A 45 3.58 -11.08 -5.97
N GLU A 46 3.20 -11.57 -7.14
CA GLU A 46 2.50 -10.78 -8.17
C GLU A 46 1.20 -10.21 -7.62
N TYR A 47 0.36 -11.04 -6.99
CA TYR A 47 -0.88 -10.57 -6.37
C TYR A 47 -0.65 -9.56 -5.25
N ALA A 48 0.36 -9.76 -4.40
CA ALA A 48 0.70 -8.80 -3.37
C ALA A 48 1.11 -7.44 -3.97
N TYR A 49 1.91 -7.45 -5.03
CA TYR A 49 2.34 -6.24 -5.72
C TYR A 49 1.16 -5.51 -6.38
N GLU A 50 0.28 -6.22 -7.09
CA GLU A 50 -0.93 -5.65 -7.68
C GLU A 50 -1.83 -5.01 -6.62
N ASN A 51 -1.97 -5.65 -5.46
CA ASN A 51 -2.75 -5.12 -4.36
C ASN A 51 -2.13 -3.85 -3.77
N VAL A 52 -0.82 -3.81 -3.56
CA VAL A 52 -0.10 -2.60 -3.10
C VAL A 52 -0.32 -1.44 -4.07
N LEU A 53 -0.16 -1.68 -5.38
CA LEU A 53 -0.42 -0.68 -6.41
C LEU A 53 -1.89 -0.25 -6.41
N GLY A 54 -2.82 -1.18 -6.22
CA GLY A 54 -4.25 -0.92 -6.14
C GLY A 54 -4.60 0.00 -4.96
N GLU A 55 -4.09 -0.29 -3.77
CA GLU A 55 -4.27 0.55 -2.58
C GLU A 55 -3.72 1.95 -2.80
N ALA A 56 -2.49 2.05 -3.33
CA ALA A 56 -1.87 3.34 -3.63
C ALA A 56 -2.71 4.16 -4.64
N LYS A 57 -3.11 3.55 -5.76
CA LYS A 57 -3.94 4.20 -6.79
C LYS A 57 -5.28 4.68 -6.24
N ARG A 58 -5.95 3.86 -5.41
CA ARG A 58 -7.22 4.23 -4.75
C ARG A 58 -7.05 5.41 -3.79
N ALA A 59 -5.97 5.41 -3.01
CA ALA A 59 -5.67 6.45 -2.04
C ALA A 59 -5.48 7.82 -2.70
N ILE A 60 -4.70 7.86 -3.80
CA ILE A 60 -4.40 9.11 -4.50
C ILE A 60 -5.46 9.52 -5.53
N LYS A 61 -6.44 8.66 -5.84
CA LYS A 61 -7.52 8.99 -6.77
C LYS A 61 -8.26 10.25 -6.32
N GLY A 62 -8.31 11.23 -7.21
CA GLY A 62 -8.95 12.53 -6.96
C GLY A 62 -8.10 13.52 -6.14
N VAL A 63 -6.92 13.12 -5.66
CA VAL A 63 -5.99 14.02 -4.98
C VAL A 63 -5.26 14.86 -6.03
N ARG A 64 -5.44 16.19 -5.97
CA ARG A 64 -4.72 17.14 -6.82
C ARG A 64 -3.62 17.80 -5.99
N ILE A 65 -2.38 17.45 -6.26
CA ILE A 65 -1.22 18.14 -5.72
C ILE A 65 -0.89 19.28 -6.69
N ARG A 66 -0.86 20.53 -6.21
CA ARG A 66 -0.22 21.60 -6.97
C ARG A 66 1.27 21.30 -6.98
N ARG A 67 1.80 20.85 -8.12
CA ARG A 67 3.25 20.77 -8.30
C ARG A 67 3.78 22.21 -8.24
N HIS A 68 4.45 22.59 -7.14
CA HIS A 68 5.37 23.71 -7.23
C HIS A 68 6.44 23.30 -8.23
N GLY A 69 6.62 24.10 -9.29
CA GLY A 69 7.47 23.78 -10.41
C GLY A 69 8.89 23.45 -9.95
N GLY A 70 9.21 22.15 -9.89
CA GLY A 70 10.54 21.63 -9.71
C GLY A 70 10.87 20.84 -10.96
N GLN A 71 11.80 21.39 -11.74
CA GLN A 71 12.51 20.70 -12.80
C GLN A 71 13.07 19.39 -12.22
N LEU A 72 12.84 18.28 -12.92
CA LEU A 72 13.67 17.08 -12.82
C LEU A 72 14.82 17.23 -13.80
#